data_AF-A0A1F3ZR63-F1
#
_entry.id   AF-A0A1F3ZR63-F1
#
_cell.length_a   1.000
_cell.length_b   1.000
_cell.length_c   1.000
_cell.angle_alpha   90.00
_cell.angle_beta   90.00
_cell.angle_gamma   90.00
#
_symmetry.space_group_name_H-M   'P 1'
#
loop_
_entity.id
_entity.type
_entity.pdbx_description
1 polymer ?
#
loop_
_entity_poly.entity_id
_entity_poly.type
_entity_poly.pdbx_seq_one_letter_code
_entity_poly.pdbx_strand_id
1 'polypeptide(L)'
;MTGGGNGPVPDLRCAILAARGLKLDGILVEKMAARGVEMILGARRDPDWGVILMAGLGGIWTEALNDVRILAPDLDEAAIIGELLVFNK
;
A
#
# COMPACT_ATOMS: atom_id res chain seq x y z
N MET A 1 -14.05 11.86 2.20
CA MET A 1 -13.81 10.54 1.60
C MET A 1 -14.69 9.56 2.34
N THR A 2 -15.91 9.41 1.85
CA THR A 2 -17.06 8.86 2.58
C THR A 2 -17.47 7.51 1.99
N GLY A 3 -17.63 6.51 2.86
CA GLY A 3 -18.59 5.41 2.69
C GLY A 3 -18.23 4.30 1.70
N GLY A 4 -17.85 3.13 2.23
CA GLY A 4 -17.90 1.83 1.54
C GLY A 4 -18.74 0.88 2.38
N GLY A 5 -19.76 0.27 1.78
CA GLY A 5 -20.97 -0.26 2.45
C GLY A 5 -20.79 -1.50 3.31
N ASN A 6 -21.59 -1.54 4.39
CA ASN A 6 -21.70 -2.64 5.34
C ASN A 6 -22.85 -3.59 4.92
N GLY A 7 -22.63 -4.32 3.82
CA GLY A 7 -23.56 -5.35 3.33
C GLY A 7 -23.09 -6.76 3.75
N PRO A 8 -23.99 -7.72 3.97
CA PRO A 8 -23.60 -9.07 4.34
C PRO A 8 -22.92 -9.75 3.15
N VAL A 9 -21.64 -10.10 3.30
CA VAL A 9 -20.90 -10.93 2.33
C VAL A 9 -20.87 -12.35 2.89
N PRO A 10 -21.67 -13.29 2.35
CA PRO A 10 -21.60 -14.67 2.79
C PRO A 10 -20.51 -15.39 1.99
N ASP A 11 -19.28 -15.43 2.51
CA ASP A 11 -18.20 -16.23 1.95
C ASP A 11 -17.77 -17.35 2.93
N LEU A 12 -17.64 -18.57 2.39
CA LEU A 12 -17.28 -19.81 3.07
C LEU A 12 -15.94 -19.70 3.84
N ARG A 13 -15.10 -18.75 3.44
CA ARG A 13 -13.79 -18.44 4.06
C ARG A 13 -13.89 -17.79 5.43
N CYS A 14 -14.92 -16.96 5.69
CA CYS A 14 -15.14 -16.38 7.03
C CYS A 14 -15.56 -17.45 8.04
N ALA A 15 -16.32 -18.46 7.61
CA ALA A 15 -16.75 -19.56 8.46
C ALA A 15 -15.56 -20.40 8.96
N ILE A 16 -14.52 -20.58 8.13
CA ILE A 16 -13.29 -21.32 8.50
C ILE A 16 -12.49 -20.57 9.59
N LEU A 17 -12.46 -19.24 9.55
CA LEU A 17 -11.75 -18.42 10.54
C LEU A 17 -12.52 -18.33 11.86
N ALA A 18 -13.85 -18.20 11.80
CA ALA A 18 -14.71 -18.24 12.99
C ALA A 18 -14.66 -19.62 13.70
N ALA A 19 -14.60 -20.72 12.93
CA ALA A 19 -14.43 -22.07 13.47
C ALA A 19 -13.09 -22.27 14.21
N ARG A 20 -12.10 -21.38 14.00
CA ARG A 20 -10.82 -21.36 14.71
C ARG A 20 -10.82 -20.46 15.96
N GLY A 21 -11.98 -19.94 16.37
CA GLY A 21 -12.13 -19.11 17.57
C GLY A 21 -11.56 -17.69 17.45
N LEU A 22 -11.25 -17.25 16.23
CA LEU A 22 -10.77 -15.88 15.98
C LEU A 22 -11.96 -14.94 15.85
N LYS A 23 -12.00 -13.88 16.68
CA LYS A 23 -12.92 -12.75 16.49
C LYS A 23 -12.36 -11.83 15.41
N LEU A 24 -13.12 -11.64 14.35
CA LEU A 24 -12.84 -10.66 13.30
C LEU A 24 -13.75 -9.44 13.51
N ASP A 25 -13.19 -8.24 13.38
CA ASP A 25 -13.98 -7.00 13.45
C ASP A 25 -14.85 -6.78 12.19
N GLY A 26 -14.47 -7.44 11.08
CA GLY A 26 -15.18 -7.39 9.81
C GLY A 26 -14.32 -7.87 8.65
N ILE A 27 -14.82 -7.73 7.43
CA ILE A 27 -14.09 -7.97 6.19
C ILE A 27 -14.19 -6.75 5.28
N LEU A 28 -13.10 -6.44 4.59
CA LEU A 28 -13.06 -5.41 3.55
C LEU A 28 -13.13 -6.11 2.18
N VAL A 29 -14.13 -5.75 1.37
CA VAL A 29 -14.28 -6.24 0.00
C VAL A 29 -14.16 -5.05 -0.94
N GLU A 30 -13.19 -5.12 -1.83
CA GLU A 30 -12.91 -4.08 -2.82
C GLU A 30 -12.91 -4.68 -4.23
N LYS A 31 -13.12 -3.83 -5.23
CA LYS A 31 -13.02 -4.22 -6.63
C LYS A 31 -11.57 -4.56 -6.97
N MET A 32 -11.35 -5.70 -7.63
CA MET A 32 -10.03 -6.04 -8.15
C MET A 32 -9.56 -5.01 -9.17
N ALA A 33 -8.39 -4.44 -8.94
CA ALA A 33 -7.75 -3.52 -9.88
C ALA A 33 -7.34 -4.27 -11.16
N ALA A 34 -7.33 -3.56 -12.29
CA ALA A 34 -6.74 -4.10 -13.52
C ALA A 34 -5.23 -4.30 -13.34
N ARG A 35 -4.63 -5.17 -14.17
CA ARG A 35 -3.18 -5.35 -14.17
C ARG A 35 -2.48 -4.04 -14.51
N GLY A 36 -1.42 -3.71 -13.77
CA GLY A 36 -0.65 -2.48 -13.94
C GLY A 36 0.63 -2.51 -13.11
N VAL A 37 1.25 -1.34 -12.94
CA VAL A 37 2.39 -1.18 -12.03
C VAL A 37 1.89 -1.25 -10.59
N GLU A 38 2.46 -2.15 -9.81
CA GLU A 38 2.25 -2.20 -8.38
C GLU A 38 3.32 -1.34 -7.70
N MET A 39 2.92 -0.53 -6.72
CA MET A 39 3.81 0.36 -5.98
C MET A 39 3.39 0.39 -4.51
N ILE A 40 4.38 0.48 -3.63
CA ILE A 40 4.20 0.75 -2.20
C ILE A 40 4.54 2.22 -1.97
N LEU A 41 3.62 2.95 -1.35
CA LEU A 41 3.80 4.33 -0.91
C LEU A 41 3.55 4.41 0.60
N GLY A 42 4.55 4.88 1.33
CA GLY A 42 4.50 5.10 2.76
C GLY A 42 4.78 6.56 3.08
N ALA A 43 4.13 7.09 4.10
CA ALA A 43 4.43 8.40 4.65
C ALA A 43 4.49 8.28 6.17
N ARG A 44 5.54 8.83 6.78
CA ARG A 44 5.71 8.86 8.23
C ARG A 44 6.13 10.25 8.65
N ARG A 45 5.62 10.72 9.78
CA ARG A 45 6.15 11.91 10.45
C ARG A 45 7.14 11.47 11.52
N ASP A 46 8.40 11.80 11.31
CA ASP A 46 9.48 11.61 12.28
C ASP A 46 9.65 12.88 13.14
N PRO A 47 9.93 12.76 14.45
CA PRO A 47 10.10 13.92 15.33
C PRO A 47 11.27 14.84 14.94
N ASP A 48 12.36 14.27 14.43
CA ASP A 48 13.59 15.02 14.13
C ASP A 48 13.60 15.52 12.68
N TRP A 49 13.02 14.75 11.76
CA TRP A 49 13.09 15.02 10.31
C TRP A 49 11.79 15.54 9.69
N GLY A 50 10.68 15.54 10.44
CA GLY A 50 9.38 15.93 9.91
C GLY A 50 8.78 14.85 9.01
N VAL A 51 8.09 15.22 7.93
CA VAL A 51 7.42 14.24 7.06
C VAL A 51 8.44 13.57 6.14
N ILE A 52 8.48 12.25 6.15
CA ILE A 52 9.31 11.42 5.30
C ILE A 52 8.38 10.57 4.42
N LEU A 53 8.63 10.58 3.12
CA LEU A 53 7.92 9.76 2.14
C LEU A 53 8.79 8.57 1.72
N MET A 54 8.16 7.44 1.45
CA MET A 54 8.78 6.23 0.93
C MET A 54 7.99 5.80 -0.29
N ALA A 55 8.69 5.56 -1.40
CA ALA A 55 8.11 4.97 -2.59
C ALA A 55 8.97 3.77 -3.02
N GLY A 56 8.34 2.71 -3.51
CA GLY A 56 9.05 1.55 -4.06
C GLY A 56 8.11 0.68 -4.88
N LEU A 57 8.66 -0.17 -5.74
CA LEU A 57 7.85 -1.11 -6.53
C LEU A 57 7.14 -2.10 -5.61
N GLY A 58 5.90 -2.47 -5.94
CA GLY A 58 5.06 -3.38 -5.17
C GLY A 58 5.14 -4.83 -5.65
N GLY A 59 4.60 -5.74 -4.85
CA GLY A 59 4.57 -7.18 -5.14
C GLY A 59 5.92 -7.88 -4.84
N ILE A 60 6.20 -9.00 -5.52
CA ILE A 60 7.46 -9.76 -5.37
C ILE A 60 8.69 -8.91 -5.76
N TRP A 61 8.46 -7.87 -6.57
CA TRP A 61 9.51 -6.99 -7.07
C TRP A 61 10.14 -6.11 -5.97
N THR A 62 9.44 -5.85 -4.85
CA THR A 62 10.01 -5.08 -3.73
C THR A 62 11.19 -5.79 -3.08
N GLU A 63 11.08 -7.10 -2.85
CA GLU A 63 12.13 -7.90 -2.18
C GLU A 63 13.27 -8.27 -3.14
N ALA A 64 12.99 -8.41 -4.43
CA ALA A 64 13.98 -8.82 -5.42
C ALA A 64 14.87 -7.67 -5.91
N LEU A 65 14.36 -6.42 -5.94
CA LEU A 65 15.06 -5.29 -6.57
C LEU A 65 15.64 -4.26 -5.57
N ASN A 66 15.30 -4.35 -4.27
CA ASN A 66 15.73 -3.39 -3.25
C ASN A 66 15.49 -1.91 -3.65
N ASP A 67 14.46 -1.69 -4.48
CA ASP A 67 14.18 -0.41 -5.11
C ASP A 67 13.18 0.38 -4.27
N VAL A 68 13.69 0.91 -3.17
CA VAL A 68 13.00 1.84 -2.29
C VAL A 68 13.72 3.19 -2.35
N ARG A 69 12.95 4.28 -2.49
CA ARG A 69 13.44 5.65 -2.38
C ARG A 69 12.75 6.34 -1.22
N ILE A 70 13.55 7.06 -0.45
CA ILE A 70 13.08 7.95 0.60
C ILE A 70 13.06 9.36 0.01
N LEU A 71 11.89 9.99 -0.01
CA LEU A 71 11.68 11.31 -0.58
C LEU A 71 11.47 12.31 0.56
N ALA A 72 12.12 13.47 0.44
CA ALA A 72 11.86 14.60 1.33
C ALA A 72 10.49 15.22 0.97
N PRO A 73 9.81 15.85 1.94
CA PRO A 73 8.42 16.29 1.79
C PRO A 73 8.28 17.56 0.93
N ASP A 74 9.38 18.26 0.68
CA ASP A 74 9.49 19.51 -0.05
C ASP A 74 10.09 19.33 -1.46
N LEU A 75 10.28 18.09 -1.91
CA LEU A 75 10.68 17.81 -3.30
C LEU A 75 9.63 18.35 -4.27
N ASP A 76 10.10 18.98 -5.35
CA ASP A 76 9.23 19.35 -6.45
C ASP A 76 8.84 18.15 -7.32
N GLU A 77 7.81 18.33 -8.15
CA GLU A 77 7.28 17.27 -8.99
C GLU A 77 8.34 16.70 -9.95
N ALA A 78 9.22 17.57 -10.48
CA ALA A 78 10.28 17.16 -11.40
C ALA A 78 11.32 16.24 -10.71
N ALA A 79 11.72 16.56 -9.49
CA ALA A 79 12.62 15.74 -8.69
C ALA A 79 11.97 14.39 -8.34
N ILE A 80 10.69 14.38 -7.95
CA ILE A 80 9.94 13.15 -7.66
C ILE A 80 9.90 12.25 -8.89
N ILE A 81 9.56 12.79 -10.06
CA ILE A 81 9.54 12.04 -11.31
C ILE A 81 10.94 11.49 -11.62
N GLY A 82 11.99 12.28 -11.40
CA GLY A 82 13.38 11.86 -11.55
C GLY A 82 13.72 10.65 -10.69
N GLU A 83 13.37 10.67 -9.40
CA GLU A 83 13.61 9.57 -8.47
C GLU A 83 12.81 8.30 -8.84
N LEU A 84 11.54 8.45 -9.24
CA LEU A 84 10.67 7.31 -9.55
C LEU A 84 11.01 6.63 -10.89
N LEU A 85 11.52 7.35 -11.88
CA LEU A 85 11.91 6.78 -13.17
C LEU A 85 13.19 5.95 -13.11
N VAL A 86 13.93 5.99 -11.99
CA VAL A 86 15.16 5.22 -11.78
C VAL A 86 14.88 3.76 -11.40
N PHE A 87 13.67 3.41 -10.95
CA PHE A 87 13.28 2.03 -10.55
C PHE A 87 13.39 0.95 -11.64
N ASN A 88 13.87 1.29 -12.84
CA ASN A 88 13.98 0.38 -13.98
C ASN A 88 15.37 0.43 -14.64
N LYS A 89 16.41 0.82 -13.89
CA LYS A 89 17.81 0.80 -14.32
C LYS A 89 18.64 -0.20 -13.55
#